data_AF-A0A497DRV3-F1
#
_entry.id   AF-A0A497DRV3-F1
#
_cell.length_a   1.000
_cell.length_b   1.000
_cell.length_c   1.000
_cell.angle_alpha   90.00
_cell.angle_beta   90.00
_cell.angle_gamma   90.00
#
_symmetry.space_group_name_H-M   'P 1'
#
loop_
_entity.id
_entity.type
_entity.pdbx_description
1 polymer ?
#
loop_
_entity_poly.entity_id
_entity_poly.type
_entity_poly.pdbx_seq_one_letter_code
_entity_poly.pdbx_strand_id
1 'polypeptide(L)'
;MKLSANIWSAVVVVGMVLFSQCSPYAGKSVLHFFFDGVPENDSTSLANVETNGIPDDSTGNSNETLAFAEPEGKIHYPFGEGECASCHNEQALGTMVEPQPGLCYICHEDLAEQYSYLHGPVAGGYCSACHDPHRSANEKLLRITGDALCFHCHEAESVLGNEMHEGLEGMLCTDCHNPHGGEDKYIFQ
;
A
#
# COMPACT_ATOMS: atom_id res chain seq x y z
N MET A 1 -53.21 43.04 -14.38
CA MET A 1 -52.57 42.16 -13.36
C MET A 1 -52.33 40.77 -13.96
N LYS A 2 -51.19 40.54 -14.64
CA LYS A 2 -50.72 39.21 -15.10
C LYS A 2 -49.18 39.16 -15.20
N LEU A 3 -48.47 39.82 -14.28
CA LEU A 3 -46.99 39.89 -14.34
C LEU A 3 -46.27 39.00 -13.31
N SER A 4 -46.97 38.41 -12.33
CA SER A 4 -46.34 37.70 -11.21
C SER A 4 -46.23 36.17 -11.36
N ALA A 5 -47.05 35.54 -12.22
CA ALA A 5 -47.07 34.07 -12.35
C ALA A 5 -45.90 33.50 -13.18
N ASN A 6 -45.35 34.29 -14.12
CA ASN A 6 -44.29 33.82 -15.01
C ASN A 6 -42.90 33.90 -14.39
N ILE A 7 -42.71 34.75 -13.38
CA ILE A 7 -41.41 34.95 -12.72
C ILE A 7 -41.10 33.77 -11.78
N TRP A 8 -42.10 33.27 -11.05
CA TRP A 8 -41.91 32.11 -10.17
C TRP A 8 -41.62 30.81 -10.92
N SER A 9 -42.24 30.60 -12.08
CA SER A 9 -41.96 29.43 -12.92
C SER A 9 -40.56 29.47 -13.52
N ALA A 10 -40.04 30.65 -13.86
CA ALA A 10 -38.69 30.81 -14.38
C ALA A 10 -37.61 30.57 -13.30
N VAL A 11 -37.85 31.03 -12.07
CA VAL A 11 -36.90 30.87 -10.96
C VAL A 11 -36.75 29.40 -10.52
N VAL A 12 -37.83 28.61 -10.55
CA VAL A 12 -37.77 27.18 -10.20
C VAL A 12 -37.01 26.36 -11.26
N VAL A 13 -37.17 26.68 -12.55
CA VAL A 13 -36.47 25.98 -13.63
C VAL A 13 -34.98 26.34 -13.65
N VAL A 14 -34.62 27.60 -13.42
CA VAL A 14 -33.20 28.02 -13.32
C VAL A 14 -32.53 27.45 -12.06
N GLY A 15 -33.27 27.33 -10.95
CA GLY A 15 -32.79 26.70 -9.71
C GLY A 15 -32.47 25.21 -9.87
N MET A 16 -33.33 24.44 -10.55
CA MET A 16 -33.10 23.00 -10.75
C MET A 16 -31.91 22.68 -11.66
N VAL A 17 -31.58 23.55 -12.62
CA VAL A 17 -30.43 23.34 -13.52
C VAL A 17 -29.11 23.58 -12.79
N LEU A 18 -29.07 24.51 -11.82
CA LEU A 18 -27.85 24.86 -11.08
C LEU A 18 -27.48 23.86 -9.97
N PHE A 19 -28.43 23.06 -9.45
CA PHE A 19 -28.13 22.01 -8.46
C PHE A 19 -27.69 20.68 -9.07
N SER A 20 -27.94 20.45 -10.37
CA SER A 20 -27.59 19.18 -11.03
C SER A 20 -26.12 19.05 -11.45
N GLN A 21 -25.31 20.10 -11.27
CA GLN A 21 -23.91 20.13 -11.73
C GLN A 21 -22.86 20.04 -10.62
N CYS A 22 -23.25 19.84 -9.36
CA CYS A 22 -22.32 19.55 -8.27
C CYS A 22 -22.41 18.07 -7.85
N SER A 23 -22.20 17.16 -8.80
CA SER A 23 -21.86 15.76 -8.50
C SER A 23 -20.42 15.52 -8.98
N PRO A 24 -19.48 15.22 -8.07
CA PRO A 24 -18.07 15.00 -8.42
C PRO A 24 -17.85 13.72 -9.25
N TYR A 25 -18.90 12.95 -9.54
CA TYR A 25 -18.82 11.69 -10.27
C TYR A 25 -19.01 11.78 -11.79
N ALA A 26 -19.38 12.94 -12.35
CA ALA A 26 -19.72 13.06 -13.79
C ALA A 26 -18.65 13.73 -14.68
N GLY A 27 -17.46 14.02 -14.15
CA GLY A 27 -16.44 14.86 -14.81
C GLY A 27 -15.33 14.15 -15.59
N LYS A 28 -15.43 12.85 -15.92
CA LYS A 28 -14.34 12.13 -16.62
C LYS A 28 -14.32 12.30 -18.15
N SER A 29 -15.34 12.90 -18.75
CA SER A 29 -15.45 13.04 -20.23
C SER A 29 -15.01 14.39 -20.80
N VAL A 30 -14.79 15.42 -19.97
CA VAL A 30 -14.44 16.78 -20.43
C VAL A 30 -12.92 17.01 -20.48
N LEU A 31 -12.13 16.15 -19.84
CA LEU A 31 -10.67 16.30 -19.77
C LEU A 31 -9.94 16.02 -21.10
N HIS A 32 -10.62 15.44 -22.10
CA HIS A 32 -10.03 15.19 -23.42
C HIS A 32 -9.94 16.44 -24.33
N PHE A 33 -10.62 17.54 -24.01
CA PHE A 33 -10.62 18.72 -24.90
C PHE A 33 -9.60 19.81 -24.52
N PHE A 34 -9.22 19.92 -23.24
CA PHE A 34 -8.34 20.99 -22.75
C PHE A 34 -6.89 20.59 -22.49
N PHE A 35 -6.61 19.28 -22.34
CA PHE A 35 -5.27 18.76 -22.11
C PHE A 35 -4.91 17.79 -23.24
N ASP A 36 -4.50 18.35 -24.38
CA ASP A 36 -4.07 17.64 -25.60
C ASP A 36 -2.70 16.95 -25.44
N GLY A 37 -2.51 16.24 -24.32
CA GLY A 37 -1.24 15.62 -23.95
C GLY A 37 -1.32 14.62 -22.79
N VAL A 38 -2.52 14.20 -22.39
CA VAL A 38 -2.65 13.01 -21.52
C VAL A 38 -2.66 11.79 -22.43
N PRO A 39 -1.61 10.96 -22.46
CA PRO A 39 -1.60 9.77 -23.29
C PRO A 39 -2.68 8.79 -22.80
N GLU A 40 -3.42 8.21 -23.74
CA GLU A 40 -4.30 7.08 -23.48
C GLU A 40 -3.45 5.92 -22.94
N ASN A 41 -3.99 5.17 -21.98
CA ASN A 41 -3.39 3.95 -21.47
C ASN A 41 -3.52 2.82 -22.51
N ASP A 42 -2.99 3.04 -23.70
CA ASP A 42 -2.68 1.97 -24.63
C ASP A 42 -1.37 1.35 -24.17
N SER A 43 -1.44 0.09 -23.75
CA SER A 43 -0.35 -0.72 -23.21
C SER A 43 0.72 -1.08 -24.25
N THR A 44 0.89 -0.27 -25.30
CA THR A 44 1.74 -0.53 -26.46
C THR A 44 2.95 0.40 -26.58
N SER A 45 3.41 1.03 -25.50
CA SER A 45 4.63 1.85 -25.58
C SER A 45 5.58 1.85 -24.38
N LEU A 46 5.77 0.70 -23.71
CA LEU A 46 6.97 0.50 -22.88
C LEU A 46 7.73 -0.77 -23.32
N ALA A 47 7.88 -0.94 -24.62
CA ALA A 47 9.01 -1.68 -25.14
C ALA A 47 10.21 -0.73 -25.18
N ASN A 48 11.27 -1.12 -24.46
CA ASN A 48 12.66 -0.61 -24.46
C ASN A 48 13.13 -0.07 -23.10
N VAL A 49 13.09 -0.93 -22.08
CA VAL A 49 14.14 -0.94 -21.05
C VAL A 49 14.77 -2.33 -21.12
N GLU A 50 16.00 -2.39 -21.62
CA GLU A 50 16.82 -3.61 -21.62
C GLU A 50 17.07 -4.03 -20.17
N THR A 51 16.36 -5.06 -19.71
CA THR A 51 16.80 -5.85 -18.55
C THR A 51 17.45 -7.13 -19.06
N ASN A 52 18.78 -7.12 -19.03
CA ASN A 52 19.60 -8.30 -19.24
C ASN A 52 19.14 -9.45 -18.33
N GLY A 53 18.76 -10.58 -18.94
CA GLY A 53 18.79 -11.90 -18.31
C GLY A 53 17.43 -12.49 -17.91
N ILE A 54 16.71 -13.08 -18.88
CA ILE A 54 15.68 -14.10 -18.65
C ILE A 54 16.11 -15.38 -19.40
N PRO A 55 16.06 -16.58 -18.80
CA PRO A 55 16.11 -17.82 -19.56
C PRO A 55 14.75 -18.06 -20.23
N ASP A 56 14.80 -18.23 -21.55
CA ASP A 56 13.73 -18.63 -22.46
C ASP A 56 13.20 -20.04 -22.11
N ASP A 57 11.92 -20.15 -21.77
CA ASP A 57 11.15 -21.39 -21.95
C ASP A 57 9.89 -21.10 -22.75
N SER A 58 10.06 -21.14 -24.05
CA SER A 58 9.02 -21.08 -25.06
C SER A 58 8.38 -22.45 -25.27
N THR A 59 7.32 -22.73 -24.51
CA THR A 59 6.26 -23.66 -24.96
C THR A 59 4.88 -23.00 -24.81
N GLY A 60 4.33 -22.60 -25.95
CA GLY A 60 3.07 -21.86 -26.04
C GLY A 60 1.82 -22.74 -26.00
N ASN A 61 0.78 -22.16 -25.42
CA ASN A 61 -0.62 -22.50 -25.60
C ASN A 61 -1.39 -21.17 -25.67
N SER A 62 -2.04 -20.88 -26.80
CA SER A 62 -2.75 -19.63 -27.08
C SER A 62 -4.25 -19.69 -26.75
N ASN A 63 -4.63 -20.42 -25.69
CA ASN A 63 -5.99 -20.54 -25.17
C ASN A 63 -6.00 -20.32 -23.65
N GLU A 64 -5.39 -19.25 -23.19
CA GLU A 64 -5.72 -18.73 -21.87
C GLU A 64 -6.37 -17.38 -22.11
N THR A 65 -7.70 -17.35 -21.96
CA THR A 65 -8.37 -16.13 -21.48
C THR A 65 -7.44 -15.50 -20.46
N LEU A 66 -7.12 -14.21 -20.62
CA LEU A 66 -6.49 -13.41 -19.58
C LEU A 66 -7.43 -13.40 -18.37
N ALA A 67 -7.42 -14.49 -17.62
CA ALA A 67 -7.65 -14.43 -16.21
C ALA A 67 -6.60 -13.42 -15.76
N PHE A 68 -7.07 -12.23 -15.37
CA PHE A 68 -6.35 -11.50 -14.34
C PHE A 68 -6.14 -12.54 -13.26
N ALA A 69 -4.93 -13.09 -13.17
CA ALA A 69 -4.59 -13.94 -12.06
C ALA A 69 -4.93 -13.08 -10.83
N GLU A 70 -6.00 -13.47 -10.14
CA GLU A 70 -6.42 -12.90 -8.87
C GLU A 70 -5.13 -12.71 -8.10
N PRO A 71 -4.74 -11.48 -7.75
CA PRO A 71 -3.34 -11.25 -7.51
C PRO A 71 -3.05 -11.94 -6.18
N GLU A 72 -2.36 -13.07 -6.25
CA GLU A 72 -2.24 -13.99 -5.13
C GLU A 72 -1.55 -13.28 -3.97
N GLY A 73 -2.14 -13.35 -2.78
CA GLY A 73 -1.57 -12.73 -1.60
C GLY A 73 -2.56 -12.46 -0.49
N LYS A 74 -2.01 -12.24 0.70
CA LYS A 74 -2.77 -11.78 1.87
C LYS A 74 -3.12 -10.31 1.65
N ILE A 75 -4.39 -10.00 1.84
CA ILE A 75 -4.92 -8.66 1.79
C ILE A 75 -5.07 -8.15 3.22
N HIS A 76 -4.64 -6.92 3.49
CA HIS A 76 -4.88 -6.29 4.77
C HIS A 76 -6.36 -5.95 4.91
N TYR A 77 -6.98 -6.26 6.06
CA TYR A 77 -8.44 -6.15 6.24
C TYR A 77 -9.03 -4.80 5.78
N PRO A 78 -8.52 -3.63 6.23
CA PRO A 78 -9.08 -2.35 5.80
C PRO A 78 -8.99 -2.12 4.28
N PHE A 79 -7.95 -2.66 3.62
CA PHE A 79 -7.80 -2.57 2.17
C PHE A 79 -8.77 -3.52 1.45
N GLY A 80 -8.94 -4.75 1.95
CA GLY A 80 -9.86 -5.74 1.38
C GLY A 80 -11.32 -5.31 1.42
N GLU A 81 -11.71 -4.60 2.46
CA GLU A 81 -13.05 -4.05 2.62
C GLU A 81 -13.25 -2.70 1.91
N GLY A 82 -12.20 -2.15 1.27
CA GLY A 82 -12.26 -0.84 0.62
C GLY A 82 -12.42 0.33 1.59
N GLU A 83 -12.04 0.16 2.86
CA GLU A 83 -12.08 1.18 3.91
C GLU A 83 -10.90 2.15 3.77
N CYS A 84 -10.67 2.68 2.56
CA CYS A 84 -9.53 3.54 2.24
C CYS A 84 -9.45 4.74 3.18
N ALA A 85 -10.60 5.30 3.56
CA ALA A 85 -10.73 6.47 4.44
C ALA A 85 -10.27 6.22 5.89
N SER A 86 -10.11 4.96 6.31
CA SER A 86 -9.54 4.62 7.62
C SER A 86 -8.05 4.93 7.72
N CYS A 87 -7.36 4.98 6.56
CA CYS A 87 -5.94 5.26 6.49
C CYS A 87 -5.59 6.49 5.64
N HIS A 88 -6.39 6.82 4.63
CA HIS A 88 -6.11 7.88 3.67
C HIS A 88 -7.18 8.98 3.69
N ASN A 89 -6.75 10.23 3.56
CA ASN A 89 -7.64 11.37 3.45
C ASN A 89 -7.94 11.66 1.97
N GLU A 90 -9.17 11.37 1.54
CA GLU A 90 -9.63 11.58 0.17
C GLU A 90 -9.61 13.06 -0.27
N GLN A 91 -9.75 13.99 0.68
CA GLN A 91 -9.74 15.43 0.41
C GLN A 91 -8.32 16.00 0.32
N ALA A 92 -7.33 15.21 0.75
CA ALA A 92 -5.92 15.57 0.74
C ALA A 92 -5.11 14.63 -0.15
N LEU A 93 -5.62 14.34 -1.35
CA LEU A 93 -4.93 13.52 -2.38
C LEU A 93 -4.48 12.13 -1.86
N GLY A 94 -5.20 11.57 -0.90
CA GLY A 94 -4.86 10.28 -0.31
C GLY A 94 -3.64 10.30 0.62
N THR A 95 -3.27 11.44 1.20
CA THR A 95 -2.28 11.43 2.29
C THR A 95 -2.78 10.60 3.46
N MET A 96 -1.87 10.02 4.26
CA MET A 96 -2.28 9.29 5.46
C MET A 96 -3.04 10.21 6.44
N VAL A 97 -4.06 9.68 7.12
CA VAL A 97 -4.85 10.43 8.12
C VAL A 97 -4.04 10.73 9.39
N GLU A 98 -3.05 9.89 9.68
CA GLU A 98 -2.04 10.07 10.73
C GLU A 98 -0.68 9.58 10.18
N PRO A 99 0.46 10.09 10.65
CA PRO A 99 1.76 9.51 10.34
C PRO A 99 1.94 8.17 11.06
N GLN A 100 2.83 7.32 10.54
CA GLN A 100 3.27 6.14 11.27
C GLN A 100 4.18 6.56 12.44
N PRO A 101 4.15 5.85 13.59
CA PRO A 101 3.38 4.63 13.82
C PRO A 101 1.93 4.87 14.27
N GLY A 102 1.56 6.12 14.60
CA GLY A 102 0.26 6.48 15.15
C GLY A 102 -0.91 5.97 14.33
N LEU A 103 -0.82 6.02 12.99
CA LEU A 103 -1.83 5.45 12.10
C LEU A 103 -2.10 3.96 12.37
N CYS A 104 -1.05 3.17 12.53
CA CYS A 104 -1.15 1.73 12.75
C CYS A 104 -1.78 1.43 14.12
N TYR A 105 -1.43 2.24 15.12
CA TYR A 105 -1.88 2.07 16.50
C TYR A 105 -3.35 2.49 16.75
N ILE A 106 -4.02 3.03 15.74
CA ILE A 106 -5.48 3.23 15.79
C ILE A 106 -6.20 1.88 15.96
N CYS A 107 -5.64 0.81 15.41
CA CYS A 107 -6.23 -0.53 15.44
C CYS A 107 -5.29 -1.61 16.00
N HIS A 108 -3.98 -1.45 15.82
CA HIS A 108 -2.98 -2.37 16.39
C HIS A 108 -2.49 -1.87 17.75
N GLU A 109 -2.01 -2.76 18.59
CA GLU A 109 -1.49 -2.38 19.88
C GLU A 109 -0.26 -1.47 19.77
N ASP A 110 -0.14 -0.52 20.69
CA ASP A 110 1.07 0.30 20.79
C ASP A 110 2.21 -0.55 21.35
N LEU A 111 3.16 -0.87 20.48
CA LEU A 111 4.30 -1.71 20.80
C LEU A 111 5.22 -1.06 21.85
N ALA A 112 5.20 0.27 21.98
CA ALA A 112 5.95 0.97 23.02
C ALA A 112 5.39 0.73 24.44
N GLU A 113 4.12 0.33 24.54
CA GLU A 113 3.52 -0.10 25.81
C GLU A 113 3.78 -1.59 26.10
N GLN A 114 4.08 -2.38 25.06
CA GLN A 114 4.30 -3.83 25.17
C GLN A 114 5.75 -4.21 25.48
N TYR A 115 6.71 -3.43 24.99
CA TYR A 115 8.12 -3.78 25.05
C TYR A 115 8.95 -2.68 25.70
N SER A 116 9.87 -3.08 26.56
CA SER A 116 10.87 -2.16 27.15
C SER A 116 11.83 -1.59 26.09
N TYR A 117 12.12 -2.35 25.03
CA TYR A 117 12.98 -1.95 23.94
C TYR A 117 12.36 -2.29 22.58
N LEU A 118 12.27 -1.27 21.73
CA LEU A 118 11.79 -1.41 20.37
C LEU A 118 12.96 -1.57 19.39
N HIS A 119 12.74 -2.38 18.36
CA HIS A 119 13.66 -2.45 17.24
C HIS A 119 13.67 -1.11 16.48
N GLY A 120 14.83 -0.69 15.97
CA GLY A 120 15.06 0.65 15.41
C GLY A 120 14.00 1.13 14.41
N PRO A 121 13.63 0.34 13.38
CA PRO A 121 12.57 0.70 12.45
C PRO A 121 11.21 0.91 13.12
N VAL A 122 10.85 0.10 14.14
CA VAL A 122 9.59 0.24 14.87
C VAL A 122 9.61 1.48 15.76
N ALA A 123 10.71 1.71 16.49
CA ALA A 123 10.92 2.92 17.28
C ALA A 123 10.83 4.20 16.43
N GLY A 124 11.29 4.12 15.18
CA GLY A 124 11.21 5.22 14.20
C GLY A 124 9.87 5.35 13.48
N GLY A 125 8.90 4.46 13.74
CA GLY A 125 7.60 4.49 13.08
C GLY A 125 7.62 4.00 11.64
N TYR A 126 8.59 3.19 11.23
CA TYR A 126 8.73 2.71 9.85
C TYR A 126 8.08 1.33 9.67
N CYS A 127 6.81 1.18 10.05
CA CYS A 127 6.07 -0.09 9.95
C CYS A 127 6.10 -0.63 8.50
N SER A 128 5.95 0.28 7.55
CA SER A 128 5.95 -0.01 6.12
C SER A 128 7.34 -0.31 5.52
N ALA A 129 8.42 -0.26 6.30
CA ALA A 129 9.73 -0.73 5.84
C ALA A 129 9.74 -2.25 5.68
N CYS A 130 9.02 -2.97 6.53
CA CYS A 130 8.91 -4.42 6.52
C CYS A 130 7.56 -4.92 5.99
N HIS A 131 6.48 -4.18 6.25
CA HIS A 131 5.12 -4.56 5.86
C HIS A 131 4.60 -3.78 4.63
N ASP A 132 3.74 -4.41 3.84
CA ASP A 132 2.89 -3.74 2.85
C ASP A 132 1.47 -3.55 3.44
N PRO A 133 1.05 -2.31 3.73
CA PRO A 133 -0.23 -2.07 4.42
C PRO A 133 -1.46 -2.33 3.54
N HIS A 134 -1.31 -2.58 2.24
CA HIS A 134 -2.41 -2.93 1.36
C HIS A 134 -2.49 -4.45 1.16
N ARG A 135 -1.40 -5.04 0.67
CA ARG A 135 -1.35 -6.47 0.34
C ARG A 135 0.07 -6.96 0.13
N SER A 136 0.31 -8.23 0.44
CA SER A 136 1.54 -8.93 0.06
C SER A 136 1.26 -10.36 -0.32
N ALA A 137 2.08 -10.93 -1.22
CA ALA A 137 2.11 -12.37 -1.45
C ALA A 137 2.53 -13.15 -0.18
N ASN A 138 3.21 -12.50 0.76
CA ASN A 138 3.81 -13.12 1.93
C ASN A 138 2.90 -13.04 3.16
N GLU A 139 3.07 -14.02 4.06
CA GLU A 139 2.42 -14.01 5.37
C GLU A 139 2.73 -12.72 6.14
N LYS A 140 1.78 -12.31 6.99
CA LYS A 140 1.88 -11.08 7.81
C LYS A 140 2.17 -9.82 6.99
N LEU A 141 1.81 -9.82 5.70
CA LEU A 141 2.01 -8.71 4.79
C LEU A 141 3.48 -8.31 4.59
N LEU A 142 4.42 -9.23 4.81
CA LEU A 142 5.86 -8.90 4.70
C LEU A 142 6.26 -8.58 3.26
N ARG A 143 7.17 -7.63 3.07
CA ARG A 143 7.74 -7.33 1.75
C ARG A 143 8.70 -8.42 1.26
N ILE A 144 9.44 -9.01 2.19
CA ILE A 144 10.44 -10.07 1.95
C ILE A 144 10.24 -11.15 3.03
N THR A 145 10.41 -12.42 2.67
CA THR A 145 10.23 -13.55 3.60
C THR A 145 11.54 -14.01 4.24
N GLY A 146 11.45 -14.52 5.46
CA GLY A 146 12.57 -15.13 6.17
C GLY A 146 13.72 -14.16 6.43
N ASP A 147 14.90 -14.71 6.64
CA ASP A 147 16.09 -13.97 7.10
C ASP A 147 16.57 -12.93 6.08
N ALA A 148 16.21 -13.09 4.81
CA ALA A 148 16.49 -12.13 3.76
C ALA A 148 15.90 -10.73 4.06
N LEU A 149 14.81 -10.64 4.81
CA LEU A 149 14.26 -9.36 5.26
C LEU A 149 15.21 -8.66 6.24
N CYS A 150 15.77 -9.42 7.18
CA CYS A 150 16.72 -8.92 8.18
C CYS A 150 18.01 -8.45 7.50
N PHE A 151 18.51 -9.24 6.55
CA PHE A 151 19.75 -8.95 5.83
C PHE A 151 19.64 -7.82 4.80
N HIS A 152 18.46 -7.25 4.61
CA HIS A 152 18.31 -6.01 3.85
C HIS A 152 18.99 -4.82 4.56
N CYS A 153 19.12 -4.87 5.88
CA CYS A 153 19.76 -3.82 6.68
C CYS A 153 20.93 -4.34 7.52
N HIS A 154 20.86 -5.56 8.03
CA HIS A 154 21.91 -6.14 8.86
C HIS A 154 22.88 -6.96 8.01
N GLU A 155 24.17 -6.67 8.09
CA GLU A 155 25.18 -7.46 7.37
C GLU A 155 25.28 -8.87 7.97
N ALA A 156 25.05 -9.90 7.14
CA ALA A 156 24.90 -11.27 7.62
C ALA A 156 26.13 -11.76 8.40
N GLU A 157 27.33 -11.47 7.91
CA GLU A 157 28.56 -11.88 8.58
C GLU A 157 28.78 -11.17 9.93
N SER A 158 28.32 -9.93 10.05
CA SER A 158 28.41 -9.18 11.32
C SER A 158 27.47 -9.75 12.38
N VAL A 159 26.28 -10.20 11.98
CA VAL A 159 25.28 -10.77 12.90
C VAL A 159 25.56 -12.22 13.24
N LEU A 160 25.97 -13.04 12.28
CA LEU A 160 26.15 -14.48 12.46
C LEU A 160 27.54 -14.86 12.95
N GLY A 161 28.55 -13.99 12.81
CA GLY A 161 29.95 -14.26 13.15
C GLY A 161 30.28 -14.26 14.65
N ASN A 162 29.36 -14.66 15.52
CA ASN A 162 29.56 -14.71 16.97
C ASN A 162 29.10 -16.03 17.59
N GLU A 163 29.58 -16.29 18.81
CA GLU A 163 29.30 -17.54 19.56
C GLU A 163 27.80 -17.80 19.79
N MET A 164 26.95 -16.76 19.80
CA MET A 164 25.51 -16.92 20.03
C MET A 164 24.80 -17.56 18.84
N HIS A 165 25.39 -17.51 17.65
CA HIS A 165 24.84 -18.09 16.43
C HIS A 165 25.57 -19.37 15.99
N GLU A 166 26.47 -19.89 16.82
CA GLU A 166 27.16 -21.15 16.53
C GLU A 166 26.17 -22.33 16.57
N GLY A 167 26.14 -23.14 15.50
CA GLY A 167 25.30 -24.34 15.43
C GLY A 167 23.80 -24.10 15.20
N LEU A 168 23.42 -22.92 14.70
CA LEU A 168 22.02 -22.55 14.41
C LEU A 168 21.63 -22.82 12.94
N GLU A 169 22.29 -23.73 12.25
CA GLU A 169 22.04 -23.97 10.82
C GLU A 169 20.58 -24.35 10.56
N GLY A 170 19.92 -23.57 9.70
CA GLY A 170 18.54 -23.80 9.28
C GLY A 170 17.46 -23.24 10.21
N MET A 171 17.84 -22.54 11.29
CA MET A 171 16.91 -21.73 12.07
C MET A 171 16.69 -20.36 11.42
N LEU A 172 15.48 -19.82 11.55
CA LEU A 172 15.16 -18.46 11.13
C LEU A 172 15.51 -17.47 12.24
N CYS A 173 15.83 -16.23 11.87
CA CYS A 173 16.06 -15.15 12.83
C CYS A 173 14.88 -15.03 13.81
N THR A 174 13.65 -15.18 13.30
CA THR A 174 12.42 -15.05 14.07
C THR A 174 12.11 -16.22 14.99
N ASP A 175 12.86 -17.31 14.92
CA ASP A 175 12.69 -18.43 15.85
C ASP A 175 13.19 -18.06 17.26
N CYS A 176 14.04 -17.04 17.37
CA CYS A 176 14.59 -16.54 18.63
C CYS A 176 14.41 -15.02 18.81
N HIS A 177 14.47 -14.22 17.74
CA HIS A 177 14.37 -12.77 17.79
C HIS A 177 12.97 -12.28 17.43
N ASN A 178 12.43 -11.31 18.18
CA ASN A 178 11.20 -10.63 17.81
C ASN A 178 11.54 -9.36 17.00
N PRO A 179 11.11 -9.23 15.73
CA PRO A 179 11.47 -8.09 14.89
C PRO A 179 10.84 -6.76 15.34
N HIS A 180 9.91 -6.77 16.30
CA HIS A 180 9.27 -5.58 16.84
C HIS A 180 9.96 -5.02 18.09
N GLY A 181 10.35 -5.90 19.02
CA GLY A 181 10.89 -5.50 20.31
C GLY A 181 10.83 -6.59 21.38
N GLY A 182 11.26 -6.23 22.59
CA GLY A 182 11.31 -7.13 23.74
C GLY A 182 11.96 -6.48 24.95
N GLU A 183 12.35 -7.33 25.91
CA GLU A 183 12.86 -6.88 27.22
C GLU A 183 14.38 -6.65 27.26
N ASP A 184 15.12 -7.11 26.24
CA ASP A 184 16.58 -6.97 26.18
C ASP A 184 17.00 -6.16 24.95
N LYS A 185 17.65 -5.02 25.22
CA LYS A 185 18.18 -4.13 24.19
C LYS A 185 19.26 -4.75 23.30
N TYR A 186 19.90 -5.84 23.72
CA TYR A 186 20.99 -6.47 22.95
C TYR A 186 20.49 -7.50 21.93
N ILE A 187 19.19 -7.79 21.90
CA ILE A 187 18.57 -8.73 20.94
C ILE A 187 18.19 -8.02 19.62
N PHE A 188 18.28 -6.68 19.57
CA PHE A 188 17.80 -5.83 18.45
C PHE A 188 18.90 -4.96 17.79
N GLN A 189 20.18 -5.29 17.98
CA GLN A 189 21.33 -4.57 17.42
C GLN A 189 22.01 -5.40 16.34
#